data_AF-A0ABD5JLG3-F1
#
_entry.id   AF-A0ABD5JLG3-F1
#
_cell.length_a   1.000
_cell.length_b   1.000
_cell.length_c   1.000
_cell.angle_alpha   90.00
_cell.angle_beta   90.00
_cell.angle_gamma   90.00
#
_symmetry.space_group_name_H-M   'P 1'
#
loop_
_entity.id
_entity.type
_entity.pdbx_description
1 polymer ?
#
loop_
_entity_poly.entity_id
_entity_poly.type
_entity_poly.pdbx_seq_one_letter_code
_entity_poly.pdbx_strand_id
1 'polypeptide(L)'
;MAFSAAQYTAAIDKLNAKSETLSQKLNKVGPTAESTANKWYVPGFIAKALIWCANKIIALGNWIWKKIVDCLKGAAVPITAFFDAHDWQVKVRGKASEVGGATAPDALTSTKNWTGDGATAYTAAVKSQPTAATSIETSADKVAGALTFSAVAGLAFYVALGVILVKFIAATIAAIVALGSVVFSWAGAAVIVEEAGVNSGLIIAAVTTLTAALGTQAQQMMVVEGEARDGTAFPGGHWPKATA
;
A
#
# COMPACT_ATOMS: atom_id res chain seq x y z
N MET A 1 5.92 -10.82 -5.42
CA MET A 1 4.58 -10.92 -6.04
C MET A 1 4.42 -9.74 -6.98
N ALA A 2 3.94 -9.95 -8.20
CA ALA A 2 3.60 -8.85 -9.12
C ALA A 2 2.29 -8.18 -8.66
N PHE A 3 2.20 -6.86 -8.77
CA PHE A 3 0.96 -6.13 -8.48
C PHE A 3 -0.09 -6.39 -9.58
N SER A 4 -1.35 -6.51 -9.20
CA SER A 4 -2.48 -6.58 -10.12
C SER A 4 -3.57 -5.63 -9.65
N ALA A 5 -3.98 -4.70 -10.53
CA ALA A 5 -5.08 -3.78 -10.23
C ALA A 5 -6.37 -4.53 -9.88
N ALA A 6 -6.67 -5.64 -10.58
CA ALA A 6 -7.83 -6.47 -10.28
C ALA A 6 -7.74 -7.12 -8.90
N GLN A 7 -6.56 -7.64 -8.51
CA GLN A 7 -6.35 -8.20 -7.17
C GLN A 7 -6.49 -7.11 -6.10
N TYR A 8 -6.00 -5.90 -6.38
CA TYR A 8 -6.10 -4.76 -5.48
C TYR A 8 -7.56 -4.33 -5.26
N THR A 9 -8.31 -4.10 -6.34
CA THR A 9 -9.74 -3.77 -6.26
C THR A 9 -10.52 -4.85 -5.51
N ALA A 10 -10.28 -6.13 -5.83
CA ALA A 10 -10.93 -7.23 -5.14
C ALA A 10 -10.58 -7.28 -3.64
N ALA A 11 -9.36 -6.90 -3.24
CA ALA A 11 -8.97 -6.82 -1.83
C ALA A 11 -9.71 -5.68 -1.11
N ILE A 12 -9.84 -4.50 -1.75
CA ILE A 12 -10.58 -3.36 -1.20
C ILE A 12 -12.09 -3.65 -1.11
N ASP A 13 -12.68 -4.27 -2.14
CA ASP A 13 -14.09 -4.65 -2.13
C ASP A 13 -14.40 -5.65 -1.02
N LYS A 14 -13.54 -6.67 -0.86
CA LYS A 14 -13.64 -7.63 0.24
C LYS A 14 -13.50 -6.94 1.60
N LEU A 15 -12.57 -5.99 1.74
CA LEU A 15 -12.42 -5.20 2.95
C LEU A 15 -13.72 -4.45 3.27
N ASN A 16 -14.30 -3.73 2.30
CA ASN A 16 -15.57 -3.00 2.48
C ASN A 16 -16.74 -3.93 2.87
N ALA A 17 -16.90 -5.06 2.20
CA ALA A 17 -17.97 -6.02 2.50
C ALA A 17 -17.80 -6.69 3.89
N LYS A 18 -16.56 -7.06 4.25
CA LYS A 18 -16.26 -7.61 5.57
C LYS A 18 -16.40 -6.56 6.66
N SER A 19 -16.13 -5.32 6.30
CA SER A 19 -16.35 -4.18 7.16
C SER A 19 -17.84 -4.10 7.54
N GLU A 20 -18.74 -4.07 6.57
CA GLU A 20 -20.18 -4.08 6.85
C GLU A 20 -20.60 -5.30 7.69
N THR A 21 -20.05 -6.48 7.38
CA THR A 21 -20.28 -7.70 8.16
C THR A 21 -19.89 -7.52 9.63
N LEU A 22 -18.76 -6.87 9.91
CA LEU A 22 -18.33 -6.62 11.28
C LEU A 22 -19.33 -5.71 12.00
N SER A 23 -19.75 -4.61 11.38
CA SER A 23 -20.76 -3.70 11.94
C SER A 23 -22.06 -4.44 12.27
N GLN A 24 -22.56 -5.25 11.35
CA GLN A 24 -23.76 -6.07 11.56
C GLN A 24 -23.60 -7.06 12.72
N LYS A 25 -22.41 -7.65 12.92
CA LYS A 25 -22.16 -8.57 14.04
C LYS A 25 -22.03 -7.81 15.37
N LEU A 26 -21.33 -6.68 15.41
CA LEU A 26 -21.23 -5.85 16.62
C LEU A 26 -22.59 -5.38 17.11
N ASN A 27 -23.50 -5.02 16.19
CA ASN A 27 -24.88 -4.65 16.53
C ASN A 27 -25.69 -5.77 17.19
N LYS A 28 -25.25 -7.04 17.09
CA LYS A 28 -25.88 -8.19 17.77
C LYS A 28 -25.34 -8.42 19.17
N VAL A 29 -24.15 -7.93 19.50
CA VAL A 29 -23.47 -8.20 20.77
C VAL A 29 -24.27 -7.68 21.97
N GLY A 30 -24.69 -6.41 21.92
CA GLY A 30 -25.48 -5.78 22.99
C GLY A 30 -26.81 -6.49 23.23
N PRO A 31 -27.68 -6.63 22.21
CA PRO A 31 -28.97 -7.30 22.34
C PRO A 31 -28.85 -8.76 22.81
N THR A 32 -27.84 -9.51 22.37
CA THR A 32 -27.62 -10.88 22.86
C THR A 32 -27.24 -10.91 24.33
N ALA A 33 -26.33 -10.02 24.78
CA ALA A 33 -25.95 -9.95 26.18
C ALA A 33 -27.11 -9.50 27.08
N GLU A 34 -27.90 -8.52 26.65
CA GLU A 34 -29.10 -8.07 27.36
C GLU A 34 -30.16 -9.17 27.45
N SER A 35 -30.43 -9.85 26.34
CA SER A 35 -31.38 -10.96 26.31
C SER A 35 -30.98 -12.10 27.24
N THR A 36 -29.69 -12.42 27.36
CA THR A 36 -29.21 -13.43 28.31
C THR A 36 -29.24 -12.91 29.74
N ALA A 37 -28.77 -11.68 29.98
CA ALA A 37 -28.72 -11.07 31.31
C ALA A 37 -30.11 -10.93 31.96
N ASN A 38 -31.15 -10.73 31.16
CA ASN A 38 -32.54 -10.57 31.63
C ASN A 38 -33.27 -11.89 31.92
N LYS A 39 -32.62 -13.05 31.74
CA LYS A 39 -33.26 -14.33 32.03
C LYS A 39 -33.36 -14.55 33.54
N TRP A 40 -34.52 -15.01 34.01
CA TRP A 40 -34.84 -15.17 35.43
C TRP A 40 -33.84 -16.02 36.23
N TYR A 41 -33.19 -16.99 35.57
CA TYR A 41 -32.23 -17.91 36.17
C TYR A 41 -30.79 -17.39 36.18
N VAL A 42 -30.52 -16.21 35.61
CA VAL A 42 -29.17 -15.64 35.54
C VAL A 42 -28.92 -14.81 36.81
N PRO A 43 -27.94 -15.16 37.65
CA PRO A 43 -27.58 -14.38 38.81
C PRO A 43 -27.15 -12.96 38.44
N GLY A 44 -27.50 -11.97 39.27
CA GLY A 44 -27.22 -10.56 39.00
C GLY A 44 -25.73 -10.23 38.81
N PHE A 45 -24.81 -10.99 39.41
CA PHE A 45 -23.38 -10.83 39.14
C PHE A 45 -23.04 -11.28 37.70
N ILE A 46 -23.56 -12.42 37.23
CA ILE A 46 -23.36 -12.91 35.85
C ILE A 46 -23.97 -11.95 34.83
N ALA A 47 -25.15 -11.40 35.12
CA ALA A 47 -25.78 -10.38 34.28
C ALA A 47 -24.86 -9.15 34.07
N LYS A 48 -24.23 -8.64 35.15
CA LYS A 48 -23.24 -7.55 35.04
C LYS A 48 -21.99 -7.96 34.24
N ALA A 49 -21.56 -9.22 34.34
CA ALA A 49 -20.45 -9.76 33.53
C ALA A 49 -20.73 -9.64 32.04
N LEU A 50 -21.90 -10.14 31.65
CA LEU A 50 -22.33 -10.23 30.25
C LEU A 50 -22.37 -8.83 29.63
N ILE A 51 -22.99 -7.87 30.32
CA ILE A 51 -23.06 -6.48 29.86
C ILE A 51 -21.67 -5.82 29.80
N TRP A 52 -20.81 -6.06 30.78
CA TRP A 52 -19.44 -5.53 30.76
C TRP A 52 -18.64 -6.08 29.56
N CYS A 53 -18.68 -7.39 29.32
CA CYS A 53 -18.02 -8.02 28.17
C CYS A 53 -18.58 -7.51 26.85
N ALA A 54 -19.90 -7.42 26.72
CA ALA A 54 -20.55 -6.88 25.53
C ALA A 54 -20.07 -5.46 25.21
N ASN A 55 -20.03 -4.58 26.21
CA ASN A 55 -19.54 -3.21 26.05
C ASN A 55 -18.06 -3.17 25.63
N LYS A 56 -17.22 -4.06 26.16
CA LYS A 56 -15.80 -4.15 25.77
C LYS A 56 -15.64 -4.61 24.32
N ILE A 57 -16.39 -5.62 23.89
CA ILE A 57 -16.37 -6.12 22.51
C ILE A 57 -16.85 -5.02 21.55
N ILE A 58 -17.93 -4.31 21.89
CA ILE A 58 -18.44 -3.18 21.09
C ILE A 58 -17.40 -2.06 21.00
N ALA A 59 -16.80 -1.67 22.12
CA ALA A 59 -15.78 -0.61 22.13
C ALA A 59 -14.55 -0.98 21.27
N LEU A 60 -14.05 -2.20 21.41
CA LEU A 60 -12.94 -2.70 20.61
C LEU A 60 -13.31 -2.77 19.12
N GLY A 61 -14.50 -3.30 18.81
CA GLY A 61 -14.98 -3.40 17.44
C GLY A 61 -15.15 -2.04 16.76
N ASN A 62 -15.68 -1.06 17.47
CA ASN A 62 -15.77 0.32 16.97
C ASN A 62 -14.39 0.96 16.78
N TRP A 63 -13.42 0.66 17.66
CA TRP A 63 -12.06 1.14 17.50
C TRP A 63 -11.38 0.55 16.26
N ILE A 64 -11.48 -0.78 16.05
CA ILE A 64 -10.96 -1.46 14.86
C ILE A 64 -11.63 -0.93 13.59
N TRP A 65 -12.97 -0.80 13.61
CA TRP A 65 -13.75 -0.21 12.53
C TRP A 65 -13.19 1.14 12.11
N LYS A 66 -13.04 2.05 13.08
CA LYS A 66 -12.52 3.39 12.84
C LYS A 66 -11.13 3.35 12.20
N LYS A 67 -10.24 2.49 12.69
CA LYS A 67 -8.89 2.34 12.12
C LYS A 67 -8.91 1.83 10.68
N ILE A 68 -9.79 0.88 10.36
CA ILE A 68 -9.95 0.39 8.98
C ILE A 68 -10.46 1.51 8.07
N VAL A 69 -11.50 2.25 8.48
CA VAL A 69 -12.03 3.39 7.72
C VAL A 69 -10.97 4.47 7.52
N ASP A 70 -10.18 4.78 8.56
CA ASP A 70 -9.07 5.73 8.45
C ASP A 70 -8.01 5.26 7.46
N CYS A 71 -7.66 3.96 7.46
CA CYS A 71 -6.72 3.40 6.47
C CYS A 71 -7.29 3.43 5.04
N LEU A 72 -8.58 3.15 4.85
CA LEU A 72 -9.22 3.14 3.53
C LEU A 72 -9.24 4.52 2.84
N LYS A 73 -9.08 5.62 3.58
CA LYS A 73 -8.92 6.97 2.99
C LYS A 73 -7.73 7.05 2.03
N GLY A 74 -6.69 6.22 2.25
CA GLY A 74 -5.50 6.14 1.39
C GLY A 74 -5.55 5.04 0.33
N ALA A 75 -6.69 4.39 0.09
CA ALA A 75 -6.77 3.23 -0.81
C ALA A 75 -6.58 3.59 -2.30
N ALA A 76 -6.64 4.87 -2.67
CA ALA A 76 -6.32 5.27 -4.04
C ALA A 76 -4.82 5.18 -4.34
N VAL A 77 -3.96 5.36 -3.32
CA VAL A 77 -2.50 5.53 -3.53
C VAL A 77 -1.83 4.35 -4.22
N PRO A 78 -2.07 3.08 -3.84
CA PRO A 78 -1.37 1.96 -4.45
C PRO A 78 -1.73 1.76 -5.93
N ILE A 79 -3.00 1.97 -6.29
CA ILE A 79 -3.45 1.82 -7.68
C ILE A 79 -2.98 2.98 -8.55
N THR A 80 -2.99 4.22 -8.05
CA THR A 80 -2.43 5.36 -8.79
C THR A 80 -0.93 5.20 -8.97
N ALA A 81 -0.20 4.81 -7.93
CA ALA A 81 1.24 4.55 -8.03
C ALA A 81 1.58 3.47 -9.07
N PHE A 82 0.75 2.42 -9.20
CA PHE A 82 0.94 1.42 -10.25
C PHE A 82 0.79 1.99 -11.67
N PHE A 83 -0.24 2.80 -11.91
CA PHE A 83 -0.44 3.42 -13.22
C PHE A 83 0.61 4.49 -13.52
N ASP A 84 0.98 5.30 -12.52
CA ASP A 84 2.05 6.29 -12.65
C ASP A 84 3.39 5.61 -12.95
N ALA A 85 3.70 4.47 -12.31
CA ALA A 85 4.90 3.69 -12.62
C ALA A 85 4.93 3.24 -14.08
N HIS A 86 3.80 2.77 -14.60
CA HIS A 86 3.68 2.39 -16.00
C HIS A 86 3.86 3.59 -16.94
N ASP A 87 3.28 4.75 -16.62
CA ASP A 87 3.45 5.97 -17.40
C ASP A 87 4.90 6.44 -17.43
N TRP A 88 5.63 6.36 -16.31
CA TRP A 88 7.07 6.63 -16.27
C TRP A 88 7.87 5.69 -17.19
N GLN A 89 7.51 4.41 -17.25
CA GLN A 89 8.16 3.44 -18.14
C GLN A 89 7.83 3.69 -19.62
N VAL A 90 6.57 3.92 -19.96
CA VAL A 90 6.16 4.01 -21.37
C VAL A 90 6.36 5.40 -21.95
N LYS A 91 5.96 6.45 -21.23
CA LYS A 91 5.91 7.83 -21.75
C LYS A 91 7.22 8.58 -21.54
N VAL A 92 8.01 8.23 -20.52
CA VAL A 92 9.28 8.91 -20.24
C VAL A 92 10.45 8.03 -20.63
N ARG A 93 10.60 6.86 -19.99
CA ARG A 93 11.73 5.96 -20.23
C ARG A 93 11.79 5.51 -21.70
N GLY A 94 10.67 5.02 -22.24
CA GLY A 94 10.60 4.59 -23.65
C GLY A 94 11.00 5.70 -24.62
N LYS A 95 10.53 6.94 -24.37
CA LYS A 95 10.89 8.10 -25.19
C LYS A 95 12.34 8.53 -25.05
N ALA A 96 12.89 8.50 -23.84
CA ALA A 96 14.30 8.76 -23.62
C ALA A 96 15.17 7.72 -24.35
N SER A 97 14.80 6.44 -24.27
CA SER A 97 15.52 5.36 -24.98
C SER A 97 15.45 5.52 -26.50
N GLU A 98 14.29 5.90 -27.06
CA GLU A 98 14.13 6.23 -28.49
C GLU A 98 15.08 7.38 -28.91
N VAL A 99 15.16 8.45 -28.12
CA VAL A 99 16.09 9.58 -28.38
C VAL A 99 17.54 9.12 -28.30
N GLY A 100 17.91 8.32 -27.30
CA GLY A 100 19.26 7.77 -27.15
C GLY A 100 19.67 6.91 -28.35
N GLY A 101 18.77 6.06 -28.83
CA GLY A 101 18.98 5.25 -30.04
C GLY A 101 19.09 6.09 -31.31
N ALA A 102 18.24 7.11 -31.47
CA ALA A 102 18.24 7.97 -32.67
C ALA A 102 19.45 8.92 -32.74
N THR A 103 20.00 9.32 -31.59
CA THR A 103 21.16 10.22 -31.49
C THR A 103 22.49 9.47 -31.37
N ALA A 104 22.47 8.13 -31.33
CA ALA A 104 23.68 7.32 -31.29
C ALA A 104 24.54 7.54 -32.55
N PRO A 105 25.88 7.61 -32.43
CA PRO A 105 26.77 7.88 -33.56
C PRO A 105 26.56 6.94 -34.76
N ASP A 106 26.23 5.68 -34.48
CA ASP A 106 26.03 4.64 -35.51
C ASP A 106 24.67 4.78 -36.23
N ALA A 107 23.71 5.46 -35.61
CA ALA A 107 22.37 5.72 -36.16
C ALA A 107 22.33 6.99 -37.02
N LEU A 108 23.27 7.92 -36.81
CA LEU A 108 23.33 9.17 -37.58
C LEU A 108 23.66 8.88 -39.04
N THR A 109 22.72 9.14 -39.94
CA THR A 109 22.94 8.96 -41.38
C THR A 109 23.89 10.02 -41.96
N SER A 110 24.02 11.14 -41.25
CA SER A 110 24.89 12.26 -41.63
C SER A 110 26.36 11.85 -41.68
N THR A 111 26.83 10.98 -40.78
CA THR A 111 28.22 10.50 -40.75
C THR A 111 28.59 9.64 -41.96
N LYS A 112 27.61 9.13 -42.72
CA LYS A 112 27.85 8.27 -43.90
C LYS A 112 28.11 9.06 -45.18
N ASN A 113 27.49 10.25 -45.32
CA ASN A 113 27.49 11.00 -46.57
C ASN A 113 27.96 12.46 -46.44
N TRP A 114 28.00 13.03 -45.22
CA TRP A 114 28.43 14.39 -44.95
C TRP A 114 29.83 14.38 -44.29
N THR A 115 30.79 15.06 -44.91
CA THR A 115 32.19 15.09 -44.49
C THR A 115 32.72 16.53 -44.38
N GLY A 116 33.92 16.69 -43.81
CA GLY A 116 34.56 17.99 -43.58
C GLY A 116 34.37 18.52 -42.16
N ASP A 117 34.92 19.70 -41.88
CA ASP A 117 35.02 20.25 -40.52
C ASP A 117 33.66 20.43 -39.83
N GLY A 118 32.63 20.84 -40.59
CA GLY A 118 31.26 20.96 -40.07
C GLY A 118 30.66 19.61 -39.63
N ALA A 119 30.90 18.55 -40.40
CA ALA A 119 30.44 17.20 -40.05
C ALA A 119 31.17 16.66 -38.81
N THR A 120 32.47 16.92 -38.70
CA THR A 120 33.28 16.59 -37.52
C THR A 120 32.77 17.33 -36.28
N ALA A 121 32.54 18.64 -36.37
CA ALA A 121 32.04 19.45 -35.26
C ALA A 121 30.65 19.01 -34.80
N TYR A 122 29.73 18.73 -35.73
CA TYR A 122 28.39 18.22 -35.40
C TYR A 122 28.45 16.86 -34.71
N THR A 123 29.23 15.91 -35.25
CA THR A 123 29.36 14.56 -34.69
C THR A 123 29.96 14.61 -33.28
N ALA A 124 30.92 15.50 -33.04
CA ALA A 124 31.48 15.72 -31.72
C ALA A 124 30.45 16.32 -30.73
N ALA A 125 29.63 17.28 -31.17
CA ALA A 125 28.61 17.92 -30.35
C ALA A 125 27.48 16.95 -29.95
N VAL A 126 26.97 16.15 -30.90
CA VAL A 126 25.86 15.21 -30.69
C VAL A 126 26.24 14.02 -29.81
N LYS A 127 27.53 13.65 -29.71
CA LYS A 127 28.03 12.50 -28.93
C LYS A 127 27.56 12.46 -27.47
N SER A 128 27.26 13.62 -26.88
CA SER A 128 26.80 13.74 -25.49
C SER A 128 25.29 13.50 -25.30
N GLN A 129 24.49 13.59 -26.37
CA GLN A 129 23.02 13.46 -26.30
C GLN A 129 22.54 12.05 -25.93
N PRO A 130 23.13 10.96 -26.44
CA PRO A 130 22.79 9.61 -25.97
C PRO A 130 23.02 9.43 -24.48
N THR A 131 24.10 9.99 -23.93
CA THR A 131 24.38 9.92 -22.49
C THR A 131 23.33 10.67 -21.66
N ALA A 132 22.91 11.85 -22.12
CA ALA A 132 21.82 12.61 -21.50
C ALA A 132 20.49 11.84 -21.55
N ALA A 133 20.19 11.23 -22.69
CA ALA A 133 19.01 10.38 -22.86
C ALA A 133 19.03 9.17 -21.90
N THR A 134 20.15 8.47 -21.78
CA THR A 134 20.34 7.35 -20.84
C THR A 134 20.19 7.78 -19.38
N SER A 135 20.61 8.99 -19.03
CA SER A 135 20.42 9.54 -17.68
C SER A 135 18.92 9.75 -17.35
N ILE A 136 18.14 10.29 -18.30
CA ILE A 136 16.67 10.37 -18.16
C ILE A 136 16.06 8.97 -18.08
N GLU A 137 16.51 8.02 -18.92
CA GLU A 137 16.04 6.64 -18.90
C GLU A 137 16.21 6.02 -17.50
N THR A 138 17.41 6.15 -16.93
CA THR A 138 17.77 5.63 -15.61
C THR A 138 16.96 6.26 -14.50
N SER A 139 16.78 7.59 -14.55
CA SER A 139 15.97 8.32 -13.58
C SER A 139 14.50 7.88 -13.62
N ALA A 140 13.94 7.75 -14.83
CA ALA A 140 12.58 7.29 -15.04
C ALA A 140 12.37 5.85 -14.53
N ASP A 141 13.35 4.97 -14.73
CA ASP A 141 13.30 3.59 -14.21
C ASP A 141 13.29 3.56 -12.68
N LYS A 142 14.11 4.39 -12.03
CA LYS A 142 14.16 4.51 -10.56
C LYS A 142 12.85 5.05 -9.98
N VAL A 143 12.24 6.06 -10.60
CA VAL A 143 10.93 6.58 -10.20
C VAL A 143 9.85 5.51 -10.35
N ALA A 144 9.79 4.84 -11.50
CA ALA A 144 8.84 3.75 -11.73
C ALA A 144 9.03 2.58 -10.75
N GLY A 145 10.27 2.24 -10.40
CA GLY A 145 10.58 1.24 -9.39
C GLY A 145 10.06 1.61 -8.00
N ALA A 146 10.23 2.86 -7.59
CA ALA A 146 9.73 3.37 -6.31
C ALA A 146 8.19 3.36 -6.22
N LEU A 147 7.53 3.78 -7.30
CA LEU A 147 6.08 3.75 -7.42
C LEU A 147 5.53 2.31 -7.42
N THR A 148 6.19 1.39 -8.15
CA THR A 148 5.83 -0.03 -8.16
C THR A 148 5.98 -0.66 -6.78
N PHE A 149 7.07 -0.36 -6.05
CA PHE A 149 7.25 -0.82 -4.68
C PHE A 149 6.11 -0.34 -3.77
N SER A 150 5.74 0.93 -3.90
CA SER A 150 4.62 1.53 -3.16
C SER A 150 3.29 0.84 -3.45
N ALA A 151 3.02 0.51 -4.71
CA ALA A 151 1.84 -0.24 -5.10
C ALA A 151 1.80 -1.64 -4.46
N VAL A 152 2.91 -2.38 -4.54
CA VAL A 152 3.03 -3.74 -3.98
C VAL A 152 2.91 -3.74 -2.45
N ALA A 153 3.61 -2.82 -1.77
CA ALA A 153 3.54 -2.67 -0.32
C ALA A 153 2.11 -2.30 0.13
N GLY A 154 1.46 -1.39 -0.59
CA GLY A 154 0.05 -1.05 -0.38
C GLY A 154 -0.87 -2.26 -0.51
N LEU A 155 -0.76 -3.04 -1.60
CA LEU A 155 -1.53 -4.27 -1.78
C LEU A 155 -1.34 -5.24 -0.60
N ALA A 156 -0.10 -5.51 -0.22
CA ALA A 156 0.20 -6.40 0.90
C ALA A 156 -0.42 -5.91 2.22
N PHE A 157 -0.36 -4.60 2.48
CA PHE A 157 -0.99 -3.98 3.64
C PHE A 157 -2.51 -4.18 3.67
N TYR A 158 -3.21 -3.89 2.57
CA TYR A 158 -4.67 -4.07 2.53
C TYR A 158 -5.09 -5.54 2.60
N VAL A 159 -4.31 -6.45 2.01
CA VAL A 159 -4.54 -7.90 2.20
C VAL A 159 -4.39 -8.29 3.68
N ALA A 160 -3.35 -7.81 4.37
CA ALA A 160 -3.15 -8.08 5.79
C ALA A 160 -4.28 -7.50 6.66
N LEU A 161 -4.73 -6.28 6.37
CA LEU A 161 -5.92 -5.71 7.02
C LEU A 161 -7.17 -6.59 6.82
N GLY A 162 -7.36 -7.13 5.62
CA GLY A 162 -8.47 -8.05 5.32
C GLY A 162 -8.41 -9.31 6.18
N VAL A 163 -7.22 -9.89 6.37
CA VAL A 163 -7.01 -11.06 7.24
C VAL A 163 -7.33 -10.73 8.69
N ILE A 164 -6.86 -9.59 9.21
CA ILE A 164 -7.15 -9.12 10.57
C ILE A 164 -8.66 -8.99 10.78
N LEU A 165 -9.35 -8.38 9.83
CA LEU A 165 -10.79 -8.19 9.87
C LEU A 165 -11.56 -9.51 9.89
N VAL A 166 -11.18 -10.48 9.06
CA VAL A 166 -11.79 -11.83 9.06
C VAL A 166 -11.62 -12.51 10.42
N LYS A 167 -10.42 -12.45 11.02
CA LYS A 167 -10.19 -13.02 12.35
C LYS A 167 -11.02 -12.33 13.43
N PHE A 168 -11.13 -11.01 13.37
CA PHE A 168 -11.93 -10.26 14.33
C PHE A 168 -13.44 -10.56 14.21
N ILE A 169 -13.95 -10.72 12.99
CA ILE A 169 -15.34 -11.18 12.77
C ILE A 169 -15.55 -12.57 13.39
N ALA A 170 -14.63 -13.51 13.19
CA ALA A 170 -14.74 -14.84 13.78
C ALA A 170 -14.75 -14.80 15.32
N ALA A 171 -13.87 -14.00 15.93
CA ALA A 171 -13.85 -13.79 17.38
C ALA A 171 -15.15 -13.15 17.89
N THR A 172 -15.69 -12.17 17.16
CA THR A 172 -16.99 -11.53 17.51
C THR A 172 -18.13 -12.54 17.45
N ILE A 173 -18.15 -13.43 16.45
CA ILE A 173 -19.15 -14.51 16.36
C ILE A 173 -19.03 -15.47 17.55
N ALA A 174 -17.81 -15.91 17.89
CA ALA A 174 -17.58 -16.76 19.04
C ALA A 174 -18.04 -16.09 20.35
N ALA A 175 -17.77 -14.79 20.50
CA ALA A 175 -18.20 -14.01 21.64
C ALA A 175 -19.74 -13.91 21.72
N ILE A 176 -20.45 -13.69 20.60
CA ILE A 176 -21.92 -13.69 20.56
C ILE A 176 -22.46 -15.06 21.03
N VAL A 177 -21.88 -16.16 20.55
CA VAL A 177 -22.28 -17.51 20.96
C VAL A 177 -22.06 -17.72 22.46
N ALA A 178 -20.90 -17.29 22.98
CA ALA A 178 -20.59 -17.40 24.40
C ALA A 178 -21.50 -16.54 25.28
N LEU A 179 -21.77 -15.29 24.89
CA LEU A 179 -22.72 -14.40 25.57
C LEU A 179 -24.18 -14.91 25.51
N GLY A 180 -24.54 -15.66 24.46
CA GLY A 180 -25.83 -16.32 24.34
C GLY A 180 -25.97 -17.58 25.20
N SER A 181 -24.84 -18.12 25.70
CA SER A 181 -24.80 -19.34 26.50
C SER A 181 -25.04 -19.05 28.00
N VAL A 182 -25.66 -20.00 28.69
CA VAL A 182 -26.01 -19.88 30.12
C VAL A 182 -24.81 -20.18 31.04
N VAL A 183 -23.77 -20.83 30.51
CA VAL A 183 -22.57 -21.22 31.26
C VAL A 183 -21.52 -20.12 31.12
N PHE A 184 -21.76 -18.98 31.77
CA PHE A 184 -20.87 -17.82 31.72
C PHE A 184 -20.23 -17.56 33.08
N SER A 185 -18.89 -17.58 33.16
CA SER A 185 -18.12 -17.28 34.36
C SER A 185 -17.28 -16.02 34.17
N TRP A 186 -16.84 -15.39 35.26
CA TRP A 186 -15.97 -14.21 35.19
C TRP A 186 -14.63 -14.49 34.51
N ALA A 187 -14.09 -15.69 34.71
CA ALA A 187 -12.89 -16.17 34.02
C ALA A 187 -13.14 -16.35 32.51
N GLY A 188 -14.29 -16.93 32.13
CA GLY A 188 -14.69 -17.04 30.71
C GLY A 188 -14.89 -15.67 30.07
N ALA A 189 -15.44 -14.71 30.82
CA ALA A 189 -15.61 -13.31 30.43
C ALA A 189 -14.26 -12.65 30.07
N ALA A 190 -13.24 -12.87 30.90
CA ALA A 190 -11.89 -12.36 30.66
C ALA A 190 -11.24 -13.02 29.44
N VAL A 191 -11.36 -14.34 29.29
CA VAL A 191 -10.82 -15.10 28.14
C VAL A 191 -11.46 -14.66 26.82
N ILE A 192 -12.78 -14.42 26.80
CA ILE A 192 -13.47 -13.92 25.60
C ILE A 192 -13.00 -12.51 25.24
N VAL A 193 -12.77 -11.65 26.23
CA VAL A 193 -12.24 -10.30 25.99
C VAL A 193 -10.77 -10.34 25.57
N GLU A 194 -9.99 -11.33 26.03
CA GLU A 194 -8.60 -11.55 25.62
C GLU A 194 -8.52 -12.09 24.19
N GLU A 195 -9.32 -13.10 23.84
CA GLU A 195 -9.39 -13.64 22.48
C GLU A 195 -10.00 -12.66 21.47
N ALA A 196 -11.04 -11.92 21.87
CA ALA A 196 -11.58 -10.82 21.08
C ALA A 196 -10.63 -9.62 21.04
N GLY A 197 -9.82 -9.45 22.10
CA GLY A 197 -8.80 -8.42 22.33
C GLY A 197 -7.67 -8.34 21.30
N VAL A 198 -7.70 -9.25 20.33
CA VAL A 198 -6.78 -9.39 19.21
C VAL A 198 -5.51 -10.14 19.61
N ASN A 199 -5.16 -11.11 18.77
CA ASN A 199 -3.79 -11.51 18.46
C ASN A 199 -2.98 -10.24 18.09
N SER A 200 -2.59 -9.45 19.10
CA SER A 200 -1.84 -8.20 19.01
C SER A 200 -0.59 -8.36 18.17
N GLY A 201 -0.02 -9.57 18.14
CA GLY A 201 1.06 -9.97 17.22
C GLY A 201 0.77 -9.74 15.73
N LEU A 202 -0.47 -9.89 15.25
CA LEU A 202 -0.80 -9.68 13.83
C LEU A 202 -0.93 -8.20 13.47
N ILE A 203 -1.50 -7.39 14.37
CA ILE A 203 -1.55 -5.93 14.19
C ILE A 203 -0.13 -5.36 14.29
N ILE A 204 0.65 -5.80 15.29
CA ILE A 204 2.06 -5.42 15.44
C ILE A 204 2.84 -5.84 14.19
N ALA A 205 2.69 -7.07 13.70
CA ALA A 205 3.35 -7.52 12.47
C ALA A 205 2.95 -6.66 11.27
N ALA A 206 1.66 -6.37 11.06
CA ALA A 206 1.21 -5.52 9.97
C ALA A 206 1.75 -4.09 10.07
N VAL A 207 1.78 -3.51 11.28
CA VAL A 207 2.36 -2.19 11.54
C VAL A 207 3.86 -2.20 11.33
N THR A 208 4.59 -3.20 11.83
CA THR A 208 6.04 -3.35 11.64
C THR A 208 6.38 -3.51 10.15
N THR A 209 5.62 -4.32 9.40
CA THR A 209 5.79 -4.46 7.96
C THR A 209 5.52 -3.13 7.24
N LEU A 210 4.48 -2.39 7.62
CA LEU A 210 4.20 -1.07 7.04
C LEU A 210 5.33 -0.07 7.36
N THR A 211 5.80 -0.01 8.59
CA THR A 211 6.92 0.86 9.00
C THR A 211 8.20 0.52 8.24
N ALA A 212 8.50 -0.77 8.04
CA ALA A 212 9.62 -1.20 7.22
C ALA A 212 9.47 -0.76 5.76
N ALA A 213 8.27 -0.90 5.19
CA ALA A 213 7.99 -0.44 3.83
C ALA A 213 8.10 1.09 3.69
N LEU A 214 7.65 1.86 4.67
CA LEU A 214 7.84 3.31 4.72
C LEU A 214 9.33 3.69 4.78
N GLY A 215 10.14 2.94 5.55
CA GLY A 215 11.59 3.11 5.56
C GLY A 215 12.23 2.87 4.20
N THR A 216 11.81 1.82 3.49
CA THR A 216 12.27 1.55 2.11
C THR A 216 11.80 2.64 1.13
N GLN A 217 10.58 3.14 1.24
CA GLN A 217 10.11 4.26 0.43
C GLN A 217 10.93 5.54 0.66
N ALA A 218 11.29 5.84 1.91
CA ALA A 218 12.14 6.99 2.22
C ALA A 218 13.53 6.85 1.55
N GLN A 219 14.11 5.64 1.58
CA GLN A 219 15.37 5.38 0.87
C GLN A 219 15.22 5.55 -0.65
N GLN A 220 14.14 5.07 -1.23
CA GLN A 220 13.86 5.23 -2.66
C GLN A 220 13.66 6.70 -3.04
N MET A 221 13.02 7.49 -2.18
CA MET A 221 12.86 8.93 -2.40
C MET A 221 14.22 9.65 -2.41
N MET A 222 15.14 9.31 -1.50
CA MET A 222 16.50 9.85 -1.52
C MET A 222 17.26 9.47 -2.79
N VAL A 223 17.08 8.23 -3.28
CA VAL A 223 17.70 7.79 -4.54
C VAL A 223 17.15 8.62 -5.71
N VAL A 224 15.83 8.76 -5.83
CA VAL A 224 15.20 9.58 -6.88
C VAL A 224 15.65 11.04 -6.79
N GLU A 225 15.75 11.60 -5.60
CA GLU A 225 16.25 12.97 -5.40
C GLU A 225 17.72 13.10 -5.81
N GLY A 226 18.55 12.11 -5.51
CA GLY A 226 19.94 12.05 -5.96
C GLY A 226 20.05 12.09 -7.49
N GLU A 227 19.26 11.28 -8.18
CA GLU A 227 19.23 11.26 -9.66
C GLU A 227 18.70 12.56 -10.24
N ALA A 228 17.65 13.14 -9.65
CA ALA A 228 17.07 14.39 -10.12
C ALA A 228 18.05 15.57 -9.98
N ARG A 229 19.00 15.48 -9.05
CA ARG A 229 20.07 16.47 -8.83
C ARG A 229 21.34 16.16 -9.61
N ASP A 230 21.45 14.98 -10.23
CA ASP A 230 22.61 14.60 -11.02
C ASP A 230 22.58 15.33 -12.38
N GLY A 231 23.30 16.45 -12.44
CA GLY A 231 23.48 17.25 -13.65
C GLY A 231 24.65 16.80 -14.53
N THR A 232 25.34 15.69 -14.23
CA THR A 232 26.58 15.32 -14.94
C THR A 232 26.38 15.10 -16.43
N ALA A 233 25.19 14.64 -16.84
CA ALA A 233 24.82 14.45 -18.24
C ALA A 233 24.22 15.70 -18.91
N PHE A 234 24.03 16.79 -18.17
CA PHE A 234 23.36 18.02 -18.61
C PHE A 234 24.27 19.25 -18.42
N PRO A 235 25.16 19.55 -19.38
CA PRO A 235 26.07 20.69 -19.29
C PRO A 235 25.33 22.01 -19.01
N GLY A 236 25.69 22.69 -17.92
CA GLY A 236 25.03 23.93 -17.49
C GLY A 236 23.57 23.74 -17.03
N GLY A 237 23.15 22.52 -16.73
CA GLY A 237 21.74 22.20 -16.39
C GLY A 237 20.82 22.16 -17.61
N HIS A 238 21.38 22.07 -18.82
CA HIS A 238 20.63 22.08 -20.06
C HIS A 238 20.87 20.81 -20.88
N TRP A 239 19.93 20.52 -21.77
CA TRP A 239 20.14 19.50 -22.79
C TRP A 239 21.40 19.81 -23.62
N PRO A 240 22.27 18.83 -23.89
CA PRO A 240 23.46 19.07 -24.69
C PRO A 240 23.11 19.57 -26.10
N LYS A 241 23.65 20.72 -26.49
CA LYS A 241 23.40 21.33 -27.80
C LYS A 241 24.08 20.52 -28.90
N ALA A 242 23.39 20.35 -30.02
CA ALA A 242 23.92 19.69 -31.22
C ALA A 242 24.87 20.60 -32.05
N THR A 243 24.99 21.87 -31.65
CA THR A 243 25.79 22.88 -32.34
C THR A 243 26.52 23.74 -31.31
N ALA A 244 27.71 24.20 -31.66
CA ALA A 244 28.46 25.20 -30.89
C ALA A 244 27.76 26.56 -30.91
#